data_AF-A0A953VXX4-F1
#
_entry.id   AF-A0A953VXX4-F1
#
_cell.length_a   1.000
_cell.length_b   1.000
_cell.length_c   1.000
_cell.angle_alpha   90.00
_cell.angle_beta   90.00
_cell.angle_gamma   90.00
#
_symmetry.space_group_name_H-M   'P 1'
#
loop_
_entity.id
_entity.type
_entity.pdbx_description
1 polymer ?
#
loop_
_entity_poly.entity_id
_entity_poly.type
_entity_poly.pdbx_seq_one_letter_code
_entity_poly.pdbx_strand_id
1 'polypeptide(L)'
;MPKTVLPLFLAALLCAPGAALAQAKALNPTRAEVDAFTRADRDGDRQLDAEEFRVFVQAMAQAGQPTAKRIRFFGAYGMAFGIVDADKDGRLTPAELRAADDDYRRKGG
;
A
#
# COMPACT_ATOMS: atom_id res chain seq x y z
N MET A 1 40.59 -31.31 26.57
CA MET A 1 40.52 -29.98 25.93
C MET A 1 41.53 -29.92 24.79
N PRO A 2 41.07 -29.72 23.56
CA PRO A 2 41.83 -28.91 22.61
C PRO A 2 40.97 -27.85 21.91
N LYS A 3 41.61 -26.71 21.66
CA LYS A 3 41.09 -25.53 20.94
C LYS A 3 41.32 -25.70 19.43
N THR A 4 40.36 -25.28 18.61
CA THR A 4 40.57 -24.94 17.19
C THR A 4 39.78 -23.69 16.83
N VAL A 5 40.38 -22.87 15.96
CA VAL A 5 39.98 -21.52 15.56
C VAL A 5 39.36 -21.57 14.14
N LEU A 6 38.38 -20.67 13.88
CA LEU A 6 37.77 -20.14 12.63
C LEU A 6 38.13 -20.76 11.24
N PRO A 7 37.17 -20.85 10.28
CA PRO A 7 36.92 -19.66 9.43
C PRO A 7 35.47 -19.45 8.90
N LEU A 8 35.17 -18.16 8.67
CA LEU A 8 34.45 -17.52 7.55
C LEU A 8 33.75 -18.44 6.52
N PHE A 9 32.45 -18.23 6.27
CA PHE A 9 31.74 -18.12 4.97
C PHE A 9 30.20 -18.22 5.15
N LEU A 10 29.45 -17.69 4.18
CA LEU A 10 27.99 -17.74 3.96
C LEU A 10 27.13 -16.71 4.73
N ALA A 11 26.30 -15.87 4.12
CA ALA A 11 25.83 -15.79 2.74
C ALA A 11 25.42 -14.34 2.43
N ALA A 12 25.74 -13.89 1.22
CA ALA A 12 25.14 -12.70 0.63
C ALA A 12 23.63 -12.91 0.51
N LEU A 13 22.82 -12.15 1.25
CA LEU A 13 21.44 -11.94 0.87
C LEU A 13 21.41 -10.72 -0.03
N LEU A 14 21.28 -10.98 -1.33
CA LEU A 14 21.11 -9.98 -2.36
C LEU A 14 20.06 -8.95 -1.92
N CYS A 15 20.51 -7.71 -1.80
CA CYS A 15 19.68 -6.56 -2.12
C CYS A 15 19.18 -6.78 -3.56
N ALA A 16 17.92 -7.18 -3.72
CA ALA A 16 17.25 -7.18 -5.00
C ALA A 16 16.35 -5.93 -5.05
N PRO A 17 16.84 -4.77 -5.53
CA PRO A 17 15.98 -3.66 -5.92
C PRO A 17 15.31 -4.05 -7.25
N GLY A 18 14.39 -5.02 -7.21
CA GLY A 18 13.97 -5.74 -8.42
C GLY A 18 12.48 -6.04 -8.55
N ALA A 19 11.64 -5.68 -7.58
CA ALA A 19 10.20 -5.97 -7.63
C ALA A 19 9.29 -4.75 -7.85
N ALA A 20 9.81 -3.52 -7.78
CA ALA A 20 8.99 -2.31 -7.85
C ALA A 20 8.68 -1.84 -9.29
N LEU A 21 9.48 -2.21 -10.29
CA LEU A 21 9.35 -1.66 -11.66
C LEU A 21 8.48 -2.49 -12.62
N ALA A 22 8.05 -3.70 -12.23
CA ALA A 22 7.30 -4.59 -13.12
C ALA A 22 5.77 -4.39 -13.11
N GLN A 23 5.20 -3.71 -12.10
CA GLN A 23 3.75 -3.67 -11.89
C GLN A 23 3.04 -2.40 -12.43
N ALA A 24 3.77 -1.40 -12.92
CA ALA A 24 3.18 -0.13 -13.37
C ALA A 24 2.25 -0.23 -14.61
N LYS A 25 2.20 -1.39 -15.29
CA LYS A 25 1.56 -1.52 -16.60
C LYS A 25 0.11 -2.03 -16.60
N ALA A 26 -0.54 -2.25 -15.45
CA ALA A 26 -1.89 -2.86 -15.42
C ALA A 26 -2.90 -2.28 -14.40
N LEU A 27 -2.62 -1.15 -13.73
CA LEU A 27 -3.54 -0.64 -12.70
C LEU A 27 -4.86 -0.09 -13.28
N ASN A 28 -4.86 0.45 -14.50
CA ASN A 28 -6.04 1.08 -15.14
C ASN A 28 -6.92 1.87 -14.15
N PRO A 29 -6.38 2.95 -13.54
CA PRO A 29 -7.10 3.71 -12.54
C PRO A 29 -8.25 4.48 -13.16
N THR A 30 -9.35 4.57 -12.42
CA THR A 30 -10.44 5.50 -12.72
C THR A 30 -9.96 6.94 -12.49
N ARG A 31 -10.60 7.90 -13.15
CA ARG A 31 -10.30 9.32 -12.92
C ARG A 31 -10.47 9.72 -11.45
N ALA A 32 -11.48 9.18 -10.78
CA ALA A 32 -11.72 9.44 -9.36
C ALA A 32 -10.56 8.95 -8.47
N GLU A 33 -9.98 7.78 -8.77
CA GLU A 33 -8.81 7.27 -8.04
C GLU A 33 -7.58 8.17 -8.27
N VAL A 34 -7.33 8.61 -9.51
CA VAL A 34 -6.22 9.51 -9.83
C VAL A 34 -6.39 10.86 -9.11
N ASP A 35 -7.58 11.46 -9.20
CA ASP A 35 -7.87 12.75 -8.59
C ASP A 35 -7.79 12.66 -7.06
N ALA A 36 -8.29 11.57 -6.46
CA ALA A 36 -8.22 11.34 -5.01
C ALA A 36 -6.77 11.12 -4.54
N PHE A 37 -5.98 10.35 -5.28
CA PHE A 37 -4.59 10.06 -4.93
C PHE A 37 -3.75 11.34 -5.01
N THR A 38 -3.82 12.05 -6.14
CA THR A 38 -3.08 13.30 -6.36
C THR A 38 -3.45 14.38 -5.34
N ARG A 39 -4.70 14.41 -4.89
CA ARG A 39 -5.14 15.34 -3.83
C ARG A 39 -4.60 14.95 -2.45
N ALA A 40 -4.44 13.66 -2.20
CA ALA A 40 -4.04 13.13 -0.91
C ALA A 40 -2.52 13.19 -0.70
N ASP A 41 -1.74 12.85 -1.74
CA ASP A 41 -0.27 12.90 -1.81
C ASP A 41 0.21 14.36 -1.71
N ARG A 42 0.41 14.83 -0.48
CA ARG A 42 0.73 16.23 -0.17
C ARG A 42 2.22 16.47 -0.27
N ASP A 43 3.03 15.48 0.11
CA ASP A 43 4.49 15.60 0.06
C ASP A 43 5.08 15.28 -1.33
N GLY A 44 4.28 14.69 -2.23
CA GLY A 44 4.64 14.43 -3.62
C GLY A 44 5.55 13.23 -3.80
N ASP A 45 5.62 12.32 -2.82
CA ASP A 45 6.47 11.13 -2.87
C ASP A 45 5.85 9.99 -3.70
N ARG A 46 4.62 10.17 -4.18
CA ARG A 46 3.81 9.21 -4.97
C ARG A 46 3.41 7.96 -4.18
N GLN A 47 3.35 8.08 -2.87
CA GLN A 47 2.82 7.10 -1.93
C GLN A 47 1.88 7.85 -0.98
N LEU A 48 1.15 7.12 -0.15
CA LEU A 48 0.31 7.74 0.88
C LEU A 48 0.75 7.26 2.25
N ASP A 49 1.08 8.20 3.13
CA ASP A 49 1.17 7.91 4.56
C ASP A 49 -0.23 7.76 5.19
N ALA A 50 -0.28 7.52 6.51
CA ALA A 50 -1.55 7.30 7.22
C ALA A 50 -2.47 8.53 7.25
N GLU A 51 -1.92 9.74 7.24
CA GLU A 51 -2.70 10.99 7.20
C GLU A 51 -3.25 11.24 5.80
N GLU A 52 -2.42 11.03 4.77
CA GLU A 52 -2.78 11.18 3.36
C GLU A 52 -3.80 10.12 2.95
N PHE A 53 -3.64 8.88 3.40
CA PHE A 53 -4.62 7.81 3.19
C PHE A 53 -6.02 8.17 3.71
N ARG A 54 -6.12 8.88 4.84
CA ARG A 54 -7.41 9.35 5.35
C ARG A 54 -8.09 10.30 4.35
N VAL A 55 -7.32 11.23 3.76
CA VAL A 55 -7.82 12.16 2.74
C VAL A 55 -8.27 11.41 1.49
N PHE A 56 -7.47 10.44 1.05
CA PHE A 56 -7.81 9.56 -0.07
C PHE A 56 -9.14 8.82 0.15
N VAL A 57 -9.30 8.15 1.29
CA VAL A 57 -10.55 7.44 1.63
C VAL A 57 -11.75 8.39 1.67
N GLN A 58 -11.59 9.60 2.21
CA GLN A 58 -12.67 10.59 2.23
C GLN A 58 -13.09 11.01 0.82
N ALA A 59 -12.13 11.27 -0.07
CA ALA A 59 -12.39 11.62 -1.47
C ALA A 59 -13.06 10.46 -2.23
N MET A 60 -12.57 9.23 -2.06
CA MET A 60 -13.18 8.05 -2.68
C MET A 60 -14.60 7.77 -2.17
N ALA A 61 -14.86 7.99 -0.88
CA ALA A 61 -16.20 7.89 -0.32
C ALA A 61 -17.16 8.94 -0.91
N GLN A 62 -16.68 10.17 -1.13
CA GLN A 62 -17.43 11.23 -1.82
C GLN A 62 -17.69 10.88 -3.29
N ALA A 63 -16.72 10.27 -3.97
CA ALA A 63 -16.86 9.76 -5.34
C ALA A 63 -17.75 8.51 -5.46
N GLY A 64 -18.23 7.96 -4.34
CA GLY A 64 -19.22 6.90 -4.33
C GLY A 64 -18.70 5.51 -4.01
N GLN A 65 -17.38 5.32 -3.85
CA GLN A 65 -16.75 4.01 -3.72
C GLN A 65 -17.24 3.29 -2.44
N PRO A 66 -17.82 2.09 -2.53
CA PRO A 66 -18.48 1.42 -1.40
C PRO A 66 -17.55 1.12 -0.22
N THR A 67 -16.35 0.61 -0.49
CA THR A 67 -15.35 0.26 0.54
C THR A 67 -14.97 1.48 1.38
N ALA A 68 -14.66 2.60 0.74
CA ALA A 68 -14.28 3.86 1.35
C ALA A 68 -15.43 4.48 2.15
N LYS A 69 -16.68 4.36 1.67
CA LYS A 69 -17.86 4.75 2.46
C LYS A 69 -17.94 3.97 3.76
N ARG A 70 -17.68 2.66 3.74
CA ARG A 70 -17.66 1.83 4.96
C ARG A 70 -16.52 2.19 5.89
N ILE A 71 -15.30 2.32 5.37
CA ILE A 71 -14.13 2.72 6.17
C ILE A 71 -14.41 4.05 6.86
N ARG A 72 -14.94 5.05 6.12
CA ARG A 72 -15.34 6.35 6.68
C ARG A 72 -16.45 6.21 7.72
N PHE A 73 -17.50 5.44 7.44
CA PHE A 73 -18.64 5.27 8.34
C PHE A 73 -18.24 4.66 9.68
N PHE A 74 -17.38 3.64 9.66
CA PHE A 74 -16.89 2.98 10.88
C PHE A 74 -15.66 3.64 11.51
N GLY A 75 -15.11 4.70 10.90
CA GLY A 75 -13.87 5.33 11.36
C GLY A 75 -12.65 4.39 11.31
N ALA A 76 -12.68 3.34 10.48
CA ALA A 76 -11.74 2.23 10.49
C ALA A 76 -10.42 2.52 9.75
N TYR A 77 -9.98 3.78 9.71
CA TYR A 77 -8.84 4.22 8.90
C TYR A 77 -7.54 3.46 9.21
N GLY A 78 -7.18 3.32 10.48
CA GLY A 78 -5.93 2.62 10.87
C GLY A 78 -5.97 1.13 10.56
N MET A 79 -7.13 0.49 10.73
CA MET A 79 -7.31 -0.91 10.35
C MET A 79 -7.20 -1.10 8.83
N ALA A 80 -7.86 -0.24 8.06
CA ALA A 80 -7.78 -0.29 6.61
C ALA A 80 -6.35 -0.01 6.12
N PHE A 81 -5.66 0.99 6.69
CA PHE A 81 -4.27 1.29 6.38
C PHE A 81 -3.39 0.06 6.55
N GLY A 82 -3.45 -0.59 7.73
CA GLY A 82 -2.63 -1.78 8.00
C GLY A 82 -3.02 -3.03 7.20
N ILE A 83 -4.20 -3.06 6.57
CA ILE A 83 -4.58 -4.12 5.63
C ILE A 83 -3.99 -3.85 4.24
N VAL A 84 -3.95 -2.57 3.83
CA VAL A 84 -3.43 -2.16 2.53
C VAL A 84 -1.89 -2.19 2.51
N ASP A 85 -1.25 -1.77 3.60
CA ASP A 85 0.21 -1.77 3.82
C ASP A 85 0.74 -3.21 3.91
N ALA A 86 0.96 -3.80 2.74
CA ALA A 86 1.19 -5.24 2.63
C ALA A 86 2.63 -5.60 3.00
N ASP A 87 3.59 -4.73 2.65
CA ASP A 87 5.00 -4.91 2.96
C ASP A 87 5.42 -4.28 4.30
N LYS A 88 4.54 -3.51 4.94
CA LYS A 88 4.69 -2.91 6.28
C LYS A 88 5.77 -1.84 6.35
N ASP A 89 5.94 -1.10 5.27
CA ASP A 89 6.87 0.02 5.21
C ASP A 89 6.26 1.34 5.74
N GLY A 90 4.95 1.35 6.03
CA GLY A 90 4.22 2.50 6.54
C GLY A 90 3.83 3.50 5.46
N ARG A 91 3.89 3.12 4.18
CA ARG A 91 3.46 3.90 3.02
C ARG A 91 2.59 3.01 2.13
N LEU A 92 1.66 3.64 1.41
CA LEU A 92 0.77 2.93 0.50
C LEU A 92 1.05 3.33 -0.93
N THR A 93 1.50 2.37 -1.73
CA THR A 93 1.64 2.56 -3.17
C THR A 93 0.29 2.44 -3.89
N PRO A 94 0.14 3.02 -5.10
CA PRO A 94 -1.04 2.79 -5.93
C PRO A 94 -1.34 1.31 -6.21
N ALA A 95 -0.29 0.47 -6.26
CA ALA A 95 -0.43 -0.97 -6.49
C ALA A 95 -1.07 -1.68 -5.30
N GLU A 96 -0.64 -1.35 -4.08
CA GLU A 96 -1.21 -1.92 -2.86
C GLU A 96 -2.65 -1.49 -2.64
N LEU A 97 -2.96 -0.21 -2.88
CA LEU A 97 -4.34 0.30 -2.83
C LEU A 97 -5.26 -0.48 -3.77
N ARG A 98 -4.82 -0.74 -5.01
CA ARG A 98 -5.61 -1.50 -5.99
C ARG A 98 -5.72 -2.97 -5.59
N ALA A 99 -4.62 -3.60 -5.17
CA ALA A 99 -4.60 -5.00 -4.78
C ALA A 99 -5.55 -5.27 -3.59
N ALA A 100 -5.55 -4.40 -2.59
CA ALA A 100 -6.43 -4.51 -1.43
C ALA A 100 -7.90 -4.32 -1.78
N ASP A 101 -8.23 -3.36 -2.64
CA ASP A 101 -9.62 -3.13 -3.08
C ASP A 101 -10.15 -4.28 -3.95
N ASP A 102 -9.32 -4.83 -4.83
CA ASP A 102 -9.68 -6.01 -5.64
C ASP A 102 -9.85 -7.27 -4.79
N ASP A 103 -9.00 -7.49 -3.79
CA ASP A 103 -9.15 -8.59 -2.82
C ASP A 103 -10.44 -8.44 -2.00
N TYR A 104 -10.76 -7.23 -1.54
CA TYR A 104 -11.99 -6.95 -0.80
C TYR A 104 -13.25 -7.23 -1.62
N ARG A 105 -13.30 -6.77 -2.88
CA ARG A 105 -14.42 -7.04 -3.79
C ARG A 105 -14.58 -8.54 -4.07
N ARG A 106 -13.47 -9.26 -4.27
CA ARG A 106 -13.49 -10.71 -4.50
C ARG A 106 -14.09 -11.49 -3.33
N LYS A 107 -13.89 -11.01 -2.10
CA LYS A 107 -14.43 -11.61 -0.87
C LYS A 107 -15.89 -11.25 -0.59
N GLY A 108 -16.56 -10.55 -1.51
CA GLY A 108 -17.97 -10.20 -1.37
C GLY A 108 -18.24 -9.00 -0.46
N GLY A 109 -17.26 -8.10 -0.35
CA GLY A 109 -17.43 -6.79 0.26
C GLY A 109 -18.56 -6.00 -0.39
#